data_AF-A0A895XGW2-F1
#
_entry.id   AF-A0A895XGW2-F1
#
_cell.length_a   1.000
_cell.length_b   1.000
_cell.length_c   1.000
_cell.angle_alpha   90.00
_cell.angle_beta   90.00
_cell.angle_gamma   90.00
#
_symmetry.space_group_name_H-M   'P 1'
#
loop_
_entity.id
_entity.type
_entity.pdbx_description
1 polymer ?
#
loop_
_entity_poly.entity_id
_entity_poly.type
_entity_poly.pdbx_seq_one_letter_code
_entity_poly.pdbx_strand_id
1 'polypeptide(L)' 'MFTLIARTGLFIGIFLVISAGALALALPTDTDEFVISVLTVGIGVFLSLFSTFALFIERKRQ' A
#
# COMPACT_ATOMS: atom_id res chain seq x y z
N MET A 1 -4.42 14.69 14.91
CA MET A 1 -3.43 14.83 13.82
C MET A 1 -2.92 13.48 13.33
N PHE A 2 -2.53 12.57 14.22
CA PHE A 2 -2.07 11.22 13.88
C PHE A 2 -3.09 10.39 13.09
N THR A 3 -4.38 10.46 13.41
CA THR A 3 -5.42 9.74 12.68
C THR A 3 -5.56 10.18 11.22
N LEU A 4 -5.38 11.47 10.93
CA LEU A 4 -5.41 12.01 9.56
C LEU A 4 -4.21 11.49 8.75
N ILE A 5 -3.01 11.48 9.36
CA ILE A 5 -1.79 10.95 8.74
C ILE A 5 -1.94 9.46 8.44
N ALA A 6 -2.44 8.68 9.40
CA ALA A 6 -2.66 7.25 9.21
C ALA A 6 -3.73 6.98 8.14
N ARG A 7 -4.78 7.80 8.05
CA ARG A 7 -5.79 7.67 6.98
C ARG A 7 -5.21 7.97 5.60
N THR A 8 -4.42 9.03 5.48
CA THR A 8 -3.75 9.38 4.22
C THR A 8 -2.75 8.30 3.79
N GLY A 9 -1.96 7.76 4.73
CA GLY A 9 -1.05 6.64 4.46
C GLY A 9 -1.78 5.39 3.97
N LEU A 10 -2.97 5.12 4.52
CA LEU A 10 -3.82 4.01 4.11
C LEU A 10 -4.37 4.21 2.68
N PHE A 11 -4.84 5.41 2.34
CA PHE A 11 -5.29 5.72 0.97
C PHE A 11 -4.16 5.60 -0.06
N ILE A 12 -2.97 6.12 0.27
CA ILE A 12 -1.79 6.03 -0.61
C ILE A 12 -1.38 4.57 -0.79
N GLY A 13 -1.35 3.78 0.29
CA GLY A 13 -1.04 2.37 0.24
C GLY A 13 -2.01 1.59 -0.65
N ILE A 14 -3.33 1.78 -0.47
CA ILE A 14 -4.35 1.13 -1.31
C ILE A 14 -4.19 1.54 -2.77
N PHE A 15 -4.00 2.83 -3.04
CA PHE A 15 -3.84 3.33 -4.39
C PHE A 15 -2.62 2.72 -5.10
N LEU A 16 -1.49 2.61 -4.38
CA LEU A 16 -0.29 1.95 -4.87
C LEU A 16 -0.52 0.47 -5.19
N VAL A 17 -1.19 -0.27 -4.30
CA VAL A 17 -1.52 -1.68 -4.52
C VAL A 17 -2.37 -1.87 -5.77
N ILE A 18 -3.43 -1.06 -5.91
CA ILE A 18 -4.36 -1.17 -7.04
C ILE A 18 -3.65 -0.81 -8.35
N SER A 19 -2.92 0.31 -8.37
CA SER A 19 -2.30 0.81 -9.59
C SER A 19 -1.14 -0.08 -10.03
N ALA A 20 -0.23 -0.43 -9.12
CA ALA A 20 0.90 -1.30 -9.42
C ALA A 20 0.46 -2.76 -9.66
N GLY A 21 -0.61 -3.22 -9.02
CA GLY A 21 -1.18 -4.54 -9.24
C GLY A 21 -1.83 -4.63 -10.61
N ALA A 22 -2.60 -3.61 -11.01
CA ALA A 22 -3.15 -3.51 -12.37
C ALA A 22 -2.03 -3.47 -13.42
N LEU A 23 -0.94 -2.74 -13.14
CA LEU A 23 0.24 -2.71 -14.01
C LEU A 23 0.89 -4.11 -14.09
N ALA A 24 1.16 -4.75 -12.95
CA ALA A 24 1.77 -6.08 -12.92
C ALA A 24 0.96 -7.13 -13.70
N LEU A 25 -0.38 -7.05 -13.67
CA LEU A 25 -1.25 -7.94 -14.45
C LEU A 25 -1.21 -7.67 -15.96
N ALA A 26 -0.85 -6.45 -16.38
CA ALA A 26 -0.76 -6.05 -17.77
C ALA A 26 0.63 -6.28 -18.38
N LEU A 27 1.66 -6.51 -17.56
CA LEU A 27 3.03 -6.69 -18.00
C LEU A 27 3.42 -8.17 -18.17
N PRO A 28 4.28 -8.49 -19.15
CA PRO A 28 4.90 -9.80 -19.23
C PRO A 28 5.81 -10.07 -18.02
N THR A 29 5.70 -11.26 -17.44
CA THR A 29 6.41 -11.67 -16.22
C THR A 29 7.93 -11.64 -16.34
N ASP A 30 8.46 -11.72 -17.57
CA ASP A 30 9.90 -11.79 -17.85
C ASP A 30 10.57 -10.40 -17.94
N THR A 31 9.85 -9.33 -17.59
CA THR A 31 10.34 -7.95 -17.70
C THR A 31 10.75 -7.37 -16.34
N ASP A 32 11.78 -6.53 -16.35
CA ASP A 32 12.21 -5.79 -15.15
C ASP A 32 11.07 -4.91 -14.60
N GLU A 33 10.23 -4.39 -15.49
CA GLU A 33 9.06 -3.58 -15.15
C GLU A 33 8.00 -4.38 -14.37
N PHE A 34 7.83 -5.68 -14.64
CA PHE A 34 6.98 -6.56 -13.84
C PHE A 34 7.53 -6.73 -12.42
N VAL A 35 8.84 -6.95 -12.28
CA VAL A 35 9.49 -7.07 -10.96
C VAL A 35 9.30 -5.79 -10.14
N ILE A 36 9.52 -4.62 -10.75
CA ILE A 36 9.30 -3.31 -10.10
C ILE A 36 7.84 -3.12 -9.70
N SER A 37 6.90 -3.54 -10.54
CA SER A 37 5.46 -3.47 -10.24
C SER A 37 5.09 -4.35 -9.05
N VAL A 38 5.57 -5.60 -9.01
CA VAL A 38 5.34 -6.51 -7.88
C VAL A 38 5.94 -5.96 -6.58
N LEU A 39 7.16 -5.41 -6.62
CA LEU A 39 7.78 -4.77 -5.46
C LEU A 39 6.95 -3.56 -4.98
N THR A 40 6.44 -2.77 -5.91
CA THR A 40 5.60 -1.60 -5.61
C THR A 40 4.28 -2.01 -4.96
N VAL A 41 3.66 -3.11 -5.42
CA VAL A 41 2.50 -3.71 -4.75
C VAL A 41 2.85 -4.12 -3.33
N GLY A 42 3.98 -4.80 -3.12
CA GLY A 42 4.45 -5.19 -1.80
C GLY A 42 4.61 -4.01 -0.83
N ILE A 43 5.20 -2.91 -1.32
CA ILE A 43 5.35 -1.67 -0.54
C ILE A 43 3.98 -1.06 -0.22
N GLY A 44 3.06 -1.02 -1.19
CA GLY A 44 1.70 -0.52 -0.97
C GLY A 44 0.93 -1.34 0.08
N VAL A 45 1.07 -2.67 0.07
CA VAL A 45 0.48 -3.55 1.09
C VAL A 45 1.09 -3.26 2.45
N PHE A 46 2.41 -3.15 2.53
CA PHE A 46 3.11 -2.85 3.79
C PHE A 46 2.66 -1.51 4.40
N LEU A 47 2.58 -0.45 3.59
CA LEU A 47 2.11 0.86 4.03
C LEU A 47 0.64 0.83 4.49
N SER A 48 -0.20 0.07 3.78
CA SER A 48 -1.62 -0.11 4.14
C SER A 48 -1.77 -0.81 5.48
N LEU A 49 -1.00 -1.89 5.70
CA LEU A 49 -0.98 -2.63 6.97
C LEU A 49 -0.49 -1.73 8.10
N PHE A 50 0.64 -1.05 7.92
CA PHE A 50 1.21 -0.17 8.94
C PHE A 50 0.22 0.94 9.33
N SER A 51 -0.42 1.56 8.34
CA SER A 51 -1.44 2.59 8.56
C SER A 51 -2.66 2.04 9.29
N THR A 52 -3.08 0.81 8.96
CA THR A 52 -4.18 0.12 9.66
C THR A 52 -3.81 -0.18 11.12
N PHE A 53 -2.59 -0.65 11.38
CA PHE A 53 -2.09 -0.87 12.73
C PHE A 53 -2.03 0.43 13.53
N ALA A 54 -1.55 1.52 12.93
CA ALA A 54 -1.53 2.83 13.58
C ALA A 54 -2.95 3.29 13.97
N LEU A 55 -3.93 3.14 13.07
CA LEU A 55 -5.34 3.45 13.37
C LEU A 55 -5.92 2.53 14.46
N PHE A 56 -5.55 1.25 14.45
CA PHE A 56 -6.03 0.28 15.45
C PHE A 56 -5.49 0.60 16.85
N ILE A 57 -4.20 0.93 16.96
CA ILE A 57 -3.58 1.36 18.21
C ILE A 57 -4.23 2.64 18.72
N GLU A 58 -4.50 3.61 17.84
CA GLU A 58 -5.13 4.87 18.24
C GLU A 58 -6.57 4.66 18.72
N ARG A 59 -7.33 3.76 18.08
CA ARG A 59 -8.67 3.35 18.52
C ARG A 59 -8.68 2.69 19.89
N LYS A 60 -7.64 1.93 20.24
CA LYS A 60 -7.54 1.25 21.54
C LYS A 60 -7.09 2.17 22.68
N ARG A 61 -6.56 3.35 22.33
CA ARG A 61 -6.00 4.34 23.25
C ARG A 61 -7.01 5.45 23.60
N GLN A 62 -8.00 5.69 22.74
CA GLN A 62 -9.20 6.47 23.02
C GLN A 62 -10.20 5.64 23.82
#